data_AF-A0A431EU57-F1
#
_entry.id   AF-A0A431EU57-F1
#
_cell.length_a   1.000
_cell.length_b   1.000
_cell.length_c   1.000
_cell.angle_alpha   90.00
_cell.angle_beta   90.00
_cell.angle_gamma   90.00
#
_symmetry.space_group_name_H-M   'P 1'
#
loop_
_entity.id
_entity.type
_entity.pdbx_description
1 polymer ?
#
loop_
_entity_poly.entity_id
_entity_poly.type
_entity_poly.pdbx_seq_one_letter_code
_entity_poly.pdbx_strand_id
1 'polypeptide(L)'
;MLQKFEKLEYKKSKIINIANEEVLYKADVKRFLEAQIFIEVANKIDISKLKEVALTHIQEVFIDDKKFNFIKNKFSKVLEKSLFIASIDGFSTNLLNINSGVMTANAGDSAQFLFIARAILAGFNASNVDVRSSRYDAIVDFENILLRIQIKGISSGDNISFKDRNRGGQGIDHTHEKNRGKRITSKDCDIYVAVDKQVGICYIIPMSYADSLSDEKCTNVKLQDIQQYKENWEVIKEVVRKK
;
A
#
# COMPACT_ATOMS: atom_id res chain seq x y z
N MET A 1 22.74 8.82 -17.76
CA MET A 1 21.30 9.15 -17.57
C MET A 1 21.05 10.30 -16.60
N LEU A 2 21.52 10.29 -15.34
CA LEU A 2 21.28 11.41 -14.39
C LEU A 2 21.75 12.78 -14.91
N GLN A 3 22.98 12.88 -15.40
CA GLN A 3 23.50 14.13 -16.01
C GLN A 3 22.68 14.59 -17.23
N LYS A 4 22.10 13.65 -18.01
CA LYS A 4 21.21 13.99 -19.11
C LYS A 4 19.89 14.55 -18.59
N PHE A 5 19.38 14.02 -17.48
CA PHE A 5 18.16 14.51 -16.84
C PHE A 5 18.35 15.88 -16.19
N GLU A 6 19.52 16.12 -15.59
CA GLU A 6 19.94 17.42 -15.07
C GLU A 6 19.96 18.50 -16.16
N LYS A 7 20.56 18.21 -17.34
CA LYS A 7 20.53 19.11 -18.52
C LYS A 7 19.11 19.41 -19.02
N LEU A 8 18.14 18.56 -18.70
CA LEU A 8 16.73 18.74 -19.02
C LEU A 8 15.93 19.35 -17.85
N GLU A 9 16.63 19.84 -16.82
CA GLU A 9 16.09 20.50 -15.62
C GLU A 9 15.11 19.59 -14.86
N TYR A 10 15.38 18.28 -14.83
CA TYR A 10 14.54 17.28 -14.15
C TYR A 10 13.07 17.26 -14.60
N LYS A 11 12.76 17.79 -15.79
CA LYS A 11 11.39 17.84 -16.33
C LYS A 11 10.92 16.43 -16.70
N LYS A 12 9.98 15.86 -15.91
CA LYS A 12 9.42 14.51 -16.15
C LYS A 12 8.88 14.31 -17.57
N SER A 13 8.32 15.36 -18.18
CA SER A 13 7.85 15.32 -19.57
C SER A 13 8.97 15.04 -20.57
N LYS A 14 10.22 15.43 -20.27
CA LYS A 14 11.40 15.25 -21.12
C LYS A 14 12.11 13.91 -20.93
N ILE A 15 11.68 13.04 -20.01
CA ILE A 15 12.25 11.69 -19.84
C ILE A 15 12.16 10.88 -21.14
N ILE A 16 11.14 11.13 -21.96
CA ILE A 16 11.00 10.46 -23.26
C ILE A 16 12.19 10.76 -24.20
N ASN A 17 12.81 11.94 -24.10
CA ASN A 17 13.96 12.29 -24.92
C ASN A 17 15.17 11.43 -24.55
N ILE A 18 15.43 11.27 -23.25
CA ILE A 18 16.49 10.38 -22.74
C ILE A 18 16.19 8.94 -23.16
N ALA A 19 14.95 8.50 -23.01
CA ALA A 19 14.53 7.14 -23.35
C ALA A 19 14.73 6.83 -24.84
N ASN A 20 14.36 7.76 -25.73
CA ASN A 20 14.55 7.61 -27.17
C ASN A 20 16.02 7.60 -27.56
N GLU A 21 16.85 8.47 -26.94
CA GLU A 21 18.29 8.54 -27.19
C GLU A 21 19.02 7.25 -26.77
N GLU A 22 18.63 6.65 -25.65
CA GLU A 22 19.23 5.43 -25.10
C GLU A 22 18.57 4.14 -25.63
N VAL A 23 17.52 4.25 -26.46
CA VAL A 23 16.72 3.11 -26.96
C VAL A 23 16.15 2.26 -25.81
N LEU A 24 15.61 2.94 -24.79
CA LEU A 24 15.02 2.34 -23.60
C LEU A 24 13.53 2.68 -23.46
N TYR A 25 12.80 1.88 -22.70
CA TYR A 25 11.42 2.23 -22.33
C TYR A 25 11.41 3.41 -21.35
N LYS A 26 10.57 4.41 -21.63
CA LYS A 26 10.38 5.59 -20.77
C LYS A 26 10.10 5.23 -19.30
N ALA A 27 9.32 4.17 -19.06
CA ALA A 27 8.96 3.74 -17.71
C ALA A 27 10.17 3.23 -16.92
N ASP A 28 11.09 2.52 -17.58
CA ASP A 28 12.28 1.99 -16.93
C ASP A 28 13.32 3.08 -16.69
N VAL A 29 13.49 4.01 -17.64
CA VAL A 29 14.33 5.21 -17.44
C VAL A 29 13.81 6.04 -16.27
N LYS A 30 12.50 6.25 -16.18
CA LYS A 30 11.88 6.96 -15.06
C LYS A 30 12.18 6.26 -13.73
N ARG A 31 11.94 4.95 -13.64
CA ARG A 31 12.18 4.16 -12.42
C ARG A 31 13.66 4.22 -12.00
N PHE A 32 14.57 4.11 -12.96
CA PHE A 32 16.01 4.25 -12.71
C PHE A 32 16.35 5.63 -12.15
N LEU A 33 15.88 6.71 -12.78
CA LEU A 33 16.15 8.08 -12.32
C LEU A 33 15.59 8.33 -10.91
N GLU A 34 14.35 7.89 -10.63
CA GLU A 34 13.75 7.99 -9.30
C GLU A 34 14.59 7.25 -8.24
N ALA A 35 14.99 6.00 -8.50
CA ALA A 35 15.84 5.24 -7.59
C ALA A 35 17.18 5.92 -7.32
N GLN A 36 17.83 6.48 -8.35
CA GLN A 36 19.09 7.21 -8.17
C GLN A 36 18.93 8.49 -7.35
N ILE A 37 17.83 9.23 -7.53
CA ILE A 37 17.53 10.42 -6.75
C ILE A 37 17.28 10.05 -5.28
N PHE A 38 16.55 8.97 -4.99
CA PHE A 38 16.36 8.49 -3.62
C PHE A 38 17.67 8.06 -2.95
N ILE A 39 18.59 7.42 -3.69
CA ILE A 39 19.94 7.13 -3.18
C ILE A 39 20.68 8.41 -2.81
N GLU A 40 20.60 9.46 -3.64
CA GLU A 40 21.20 10.75 -3.34
C GLU A 40 20.59 11.39 -2.08
N VAL A 41 19.27 11.34 -1.95
CA VAL A 41 18.54 11.80 -0.76
C VAL A 41 19.00 11.05 0.49
N ALA A 42 19.02 9.72 0.46
CA ALA A 42 19.43 8.88 1.59
C ALA A 42 20.88 9.16 2.02
N ASN A 43 21.78 9.46 1.08
CA ASN A 43 23.18 9.77 1.38
C ASN A 43 23.40 11.19 1.93
N LYS A 44 22.50 12.13 1.65
CA LYS A 44 22.64 13.54 2.05
C LYS A 44 21.85 13.91 3.30
N ILE A 45 20.78 13.18 3.61
CA ILE A 45 19.92 13.48 4.75
C ILE A 45 20.49 12.91 6.04
N ASP A 46 20.69 13.77 7.04
CA ASP A 46 20.86 13.36 8.42
C ASP A 46 19.49 13.09 9.07
N ILE A 47 19.15 11.80 9.19
CA ILE A 47 17.89 11.34 9.79
C ILE A 47 17.77 11.78 11.25
N SER A 48 18.88 11.83 12.01
CA SER A 48 18.85 12.28 13.41
C SER A 48 18.49 13.75 13.49
N LYS A 49 19.07 14.60 12.64
CA LYS A 49 18.74 16.02 12.58
C LYS A 49 17.29 16.25 12.15
N LEU A 50 16.80 15.51 11.15
CA LEU A 50 15.42 15.62 10.67
C LEU A 50 14.40 15.18 11.73
N LYS A 51 14.72 14.13 12.49
CA LYS A 51 13.95 13.68 13.65
C LYS A 51 13.82 14.79 14.70
N GLU A 52 14.91 15.48 15.05
CA GLU A 52 14.86 16.57 16.04
C GLU A 52 14.01 17.76 15.55
N VAL A 53 14.12 18.13 14.26
CA VAL A 53 13.25 19.15 13.66
C VAL A 53 11.77 18.76 13.79
N ALA A 54 11.43 17.53 13.43
CA ALA A 54 10.06 17.03 13.51
C ALA A 54 9.55 16.94 14.96
N LEU A 55 10.36 16.48 15.91
CA LEU A 55 10.00 16.44 17.33
C LEU A 55 9.76 17.84 17.90
N THR A 56 10.59 18.81 17.53
CA THR A 56 10.46 20.20 17.97
C THR A 56 9.13 20.78 17.49
N HIS A 57 8.84 20.64 16.19
CA HIS A 57 7.58 21.13 15.62
C HIS A 57 6.35 20.46 16.26
N ILE A 58 6.41 19.15 16.53
CA ILE A 58 5.31 18.45 17.17
C ILE A 58 5.10 18.93 18.61
N GLN A 59 6.17 19.22 19.35
CA GLN A 59 6.07 19.78 20.70
C GLN A 59 5.45 21.19 20.69
N GLU A 60 5.80 22.02 19.70
CA GLU A 60 5.22 23.37 19.56
C GLU A 60 3.70 23.31 19.31
N VAL A 61 3.24 22.34 18.52
CA VAL A 61 1.81 22.17 18.20
C VAL A 61 1.06 21.43 19.31
N PHE A 62 1.73 20.55 20.05
CA PHE A 62 1.12 19.76 21.12
C PHE A 62 1.29 20.44 22.48
N ILE A 63 0.28 21.21 22.87
CA ILE A 63 0.26 22.14 24.01
C ILE A 63 0.60 21.49 25.38
N ASP A 64 0.37 20.18 25.54
CA ASP A 64 0.58 19.48 26.83
C ASP A 64 1.97 18.84 26.92
N ASP A 65 2.93 19.59 27.44
CA ASP A 65 4.32 19.15 27.62
C ASP A 65 4.44 17.85 28.44
N LYS A 66 3.59 17.65 29.45
CA LYS A 66 3.66 16.45 30.30
C LYS A 66 3.29 15.21 29.51
N LYS A 67 2.20 15.28 28.74
CA LYS A 67 1.79 14.18 27.85
C LYS A 67 2.80 13.93 26.74
N PHE A 68 3.38 14.98 26.16
CA PHE A 68 4.40 14.80 25.13
C PHE A 68 5.64 14.12 25.67
N ASN A 69 6.18 14.61 26.81
CA ASN A 69 7.35 14.02 27.44
C ASN A 69 7.14 12.56 27.86
N PHE A 70 5.91 12.19 28.24
CA PHE A 70 5.55 10.80 28.54
C PHE A 70 5.75 9.86 27.34
N ILE A 71 5.43 10.30 26.12
CA ILE A 71 5.55 9.47 24.91
C ILE A 71 6.83 9.72 24.09
N LYS A 72 7.54 10.82 24.35
CA LYS A 72 8.63 11.35 23.51
C LYS A 72 9.65 10.30 23.11
N ASN A 73 10.13 9.49 24.06
CA ASN A 73 11.14 8.47 23.78
C ASN A 73 10.64 7.37 22.84
N LYS A 74 9.39 6.92 23.01
CA LYS A 74 8.79 5.90 22.14
C LYS A 74 8.52 6.49 20.75
N PHE A 75 7.99 7.71 20.72
CA PHE A 75 7.66 8.41 19.49
C PHE A 75 8.90 8.71 18.64
N SER A 76 9.97 9.24 19.27
CA SER A 76 11.27 9.51 18.63
C SER A 76 11.84 8.27 17.92
N LYS A 77 11.81 7.11 18.57
CA LYS A 77 12.30 5.85 17.99
C LYS A 77 11.49 5.38 16.78
N VAL A 78 10.18 5.62 16.77
CA VAL A 78 9.31 5.27 15.64
C VAL A 78 9.55 6.25 14.49
N LEU A 79 9.59 7.55 14.81
CA LEU A 79 9.81 8.62 13.84
C LEU A 79 11.13 8.45 13.09
N GLU A 80 12.22 8.13 13.79
CA GLU A 80 13.52 7.86 13.17
C GLU A 80 13.45 6.75 12.11
N LYS A 81 12.78 5.64 12.44
CA LYS A 81 12.60 4.51 11.51
C LYS A 81 11.70 4.89 10.33
N SER A 82 10.62 5.63 10.59
CA SER A 82 9.72 6.10 9.53
C SER A 82 10.42 7.06 8.57
N LEU A 83 11.25 7.98 9.08
CA LEU A 83 12.05 8.89 8.27
C LEU A 83 13.08 8.15 7.44
N PHE A 84 13.73 7.13 8.01
CA PHE A 84 14.65 6.27 7.26
C PHE A 84 13.91 5.59 6.09
N ILE A 85 12.77 4.93 6.35
CA ILE A 85 11.98 4.28 5.29
C ILE A 85 11.54 5.27 4.22
N ALA A 86 11.12 6.48 4.60
CA ALA A 86 10.76 7.54 3.64
C ALA A 86 11.96 7.99 2.78
N SER A 87 13.17 8.01 3.34
CA SER A 87 14.38 8.41 2.61
C SER A 87 14.83 7.43 1.52
N ILE A 88 14.31 6.19 1.54
CA ILE A 88 14.68 5.12 0.60
C ILE A 88 13.53 4.69 -0.32
N ASP A 89 12.49 5.50 -0.48
CA ASP A 89 11.28 5.19 -1.27
C ASP A 89 10.44 4.02 -0.73
N GLY A 90 10.49 3.79 0.58
CA GLY A 90 9.77 2.67 1.20
C GLY A 90 10.50 1.34 1.09
N PHE A 91 9.75 0.25 1.05
CA PHE A 91 10.31 -1.10 0.89
C PHE A 91 10.87 -1.29 -0.52
N SER A 92 12.10 -1.82 -0.60
CA SER A 92 12.77 -2.13 -1.87
C SER A 92 11.95 -3.08 -2.74
N THR A 93 11.94 -2.84 -4.05
CA THR A 93 11.19 -3.67 -5.02
C THR A 93 12.08 -4.20 -6.14
N ASN A 94 11.83 -5.44 -6.55
CA ASN A 94 12.45 -6.11 -7.71
C ASN A 94 13.99 -5.99 -7.83
N LEU A 95 14.72 -6.15 -6.73
CA LEU A 95 16.20 -6.05 -6.72
C LEU A 95 16.89 -7.04 -7.68
N LEU A 96 16.25 -8.18 -7.95
CA LEU A 96 16.76 -9.24 -8.83
C LEU A 96 16.31 -9.09 -10.29
N ASN A 97 15.62 -7.99 -10.65
CA ASN A 97 15.13 -7.73 -12.01
C ASN A 97 14.32 -8.90 -12.60
N ILE A 98 13.50 -9.57 -11.78
CA ILE A 98 12.65 -10.67 -12.26
C ILE A 98 11.55 -10.12 -13.16
N ASN A 99 10.99 -11.01 -13.99
CA ASN A 99 9.96 -10.68 -14.97
C ASN A 99 8.75 -9.98 -14.34
N SER A 100 8.18 -9.01 -15.05
CA SER A 100 7.07 -8.17 -14.57
C SER A 100 5.80 -8.93 -14.19
N GLY A 101 5.47 -10.02 -14.89
CA GLY A 101 4.34 -10.89 -14.56
C GLY A 101 4.53 -11.60 -13.22
N VAL A 102 5.72 -12.17 -13.03
CA VAL A 102 6.12 -12.83 -11.76
C VAL A 102 6.17 -11.82 -10.62
N MET A 103 6.76 -10.64 -10.84
CA MET A 103 6.76 -9.56 -9.85
C MET A 103 5.35 -9.12 -9.45
N THR A 104 4.42 -9.06 -10.39
CA THR A 104 3.04 -8.66 -10.11
C THR A 104 2.35 -9.68 -9.20
N ALA A 105 2.54 -10.97 -9.47
CA ALA A 105 2.04 -12.05 -8.62
C ALA A 105 2.69 -12.01 -7.23
N ASN A 106 4.03 -11.93 -7.16
CA ASN A 106 4.77 -11.86 -5.90
C ASN A 106 4.38 -10.63 -5.08
N ALA A 107 4.10 -9.49 -5.71
CA ALA A 107 3.62 -8.29 -5.01
C ALA A 107 2.20 -8.46 -4.44
N GLY A 108 1.37 -9.29 -5.07
CA GLY A 108 0.07 -9.69 -4.52
C GLY A 108 0.23 -10.55 -3.26
N ASP A 109 1.01 -11.63 -3.35
CA ASP A 109 1.32 -12.52 -2.22
C ASP A 109 2.02 -11.74 -1.08
N SER A 110 2.94 -10.82 -1.39
CA SER A 110 3.60 -9.96 -0.39
C SER A 110 2.61 -9.09 0.38
N ALA A 111 1.60 -8.53 -0.28
CA ALA A 111 0.56 -7.75 0.40
C ALA A 111 -0.29 -8.62 1.35
N GLN A 112 -0.60 -9.85 0.94
CA GLN A 112 -1.30 -10.82 1.78
C GLN A 112 -0.49 -11.14 3.04
N PHE A 113 0.79 -11.48 2.88
CA PHE A 113 1.66 -11.78 4.01
C PHE A 113 1.90 -10.58 4.92
N LEU A 114 2.04 -9.37 4.37
CA LEU A 114 2.14 -8.15 5.17
C LEU A 114 0.91 -7.99 6.08
N PHE A 115 -0.30 -8.11 5.53
CA PHE A 115 -1.50 -8.01 6.34
C PHE A 115 -1.58 -9.11 7.40
N ILE A 116 -1.33 -10.38 7.03
CA ILE A 116 -1.39 -11.50 7.98
C ILE A 116 -0.42 -11.28 9.14
N ALA A 117 0.83 -10.91 8.84
CA ALA A 117 1.82 -10.61 9.88
C ALA A 117 1.37 -9.45 10.79
N ARG A 118 0.74 -8.42 10.22
CA ARG A 118 0.21 -7.27 10.96
C ARG A 118 -0.99 -7.65 11.84
N ALA A 119 -1.90 -8.49 11.33
CA ALA A 119 -3.03 -9.00 12.09
C ALA A 119 -2.59 -9.84 13.28
N ILE A 120 -1.60 -10.73 13.07
CA ILE A 120 -1.00 -11.53 14.15
C ILE A 120 -0.31 -10.62 15.18
N LEU A 121 0.46 -9.63 14.73
CA LEU A 121 1.11 -8.67 15.63
C LEU A 121 0.10 -7.83 16.43
N ALA A 122 -1.07 -7.55 15.86
CA ALA A 122 -2.19 -6.89 16.54
C ALA A 122 -2.96 -7.80 17.51
N GLY A 123 -2.60 -9.10 17.58
CA GLY A 123 -3.16 -10.07 18.53
C GLY A 123 -4.30 -10.92 17.97
N PHE A 124 -4.57 -10.87 16.66
CA PHE A 124 -5.59 -11.70 16.03
C PHE A 124 -5.00 -13.04 15.57
N ASN A 125 -5.78 -14.11 15.69
CA ASN A 125 -5.48 -15.36 14.99
C ASN A 125 -5.78 -15.16 13.50
N ALA A 126 -4.77 -15.25 12.65
CA ALA A 126 -4.94 -15.05 11.21
C ALA A 126 -4.20 -16.12 10.40
N SER A 127 -4.79 -16.52 9.26
CA SER A 127 -4.20 -17.51 8.37
C SER A 127 -4.46 -17.18 6.91
N ASN A 128 -3.53 -17.60 6.05
CA ASN A 128 -3.69 -17.55 4.60
C ASN A 128 -4.71 -18.59 4.12
N VAL A 129 -5.32 -18.33 2.97
CA VAL A 129 -6.18 -19.27 2.24
C VAL A 129 -5.44 -19.75 1.00
N ASP A 130 -5.03 -21.02 1.00
CA ASP A 130 -4.22 -21.57 -0.10
C ASP A 130 -5.06 -21.92 -1.34
N VAL A 131 -6.38 -22.00 -1.18
CA VAL A 131 -7.31 -22.29 -2.27
C VAL A 131 -7.46 -21.04 -3.15
N ARG A 132 -6.68 -20.98 -4.24
CA ARG A 132 -6.62 -19.85 -5.19
C ARG A 132 -7.94 -19.53 -5.90
N SER A 133 -8.93 -20.41 -5.87
CA SER A 133 -10.28 -20.15 -6.39
C SER A 133 -11.18 -19.38 -5.42
N SER A 134 -10.76 -19.23 -4.15
CA SER A 134 -11.49 -18.48 -3.14
C SER A 134 -11.63 -17.01 -3.51
N ARG A 135 -12.70 -16.38 -3.01
CA ARG A 135 -13.01 -14.96 -3.23
C ARG A 135 -12.43 -14.04 -2.13
N TYR A 136 -11.61 -14.61 -1.25
CA TYR A 136 -10.93 -13.97 -0.14
C TYR A 136 -9.57 -14.63 0.03
N ASP A 137 -8.61 -13.91 0.60
CA ASP A 137 -7.20 -14.32 0.67
C ASP A 137 -6.80 -14.82 2.06
N ALA A 138 -7.48 -14.38 3.11
CA ALA A 138 -7.17 -14.75 4.49
C ALA A 138 -8.43 -14.96 5.33
N ILE A 139 -8.25 -15.66 6.44
CA ILE A 139 -9.22 -15.72 7.54
C ILE A 139 -8.61 -15.04 8.76
N VAL A 140 -9.41 -14.25 9.45
CA VAL A 140 -9.10 -13.71 10.77
C VAL A 140 -10.16 -14.21 11.76
N ASP A 141 -9.72 -14.79 12.86
CA ASP A 141 -10.57 -15.19 13.98
C ASP A 141 -10.50 -14.13 15.09
N PHE A 142 -11.68 -13.72 15.54
CA PHE A 142 -11.86 -12.91 16.74
C PHE A 142 -13.07 -13.44 17.51
N GLU A 143 -12.86 -13.83 18.77
CA GLU A 143 -13.91 -14.38 19.65
C GLU A 143 -14.66 -15.59 19.06
N ASN A 144 -13.94 -16.50 18.37
CA ASN A 144 -14.46 -17.69 17.69
C ASN A 144 -15.34 -17.38 16.45
N ILE A 145 -15.30 -16.14 15.95
CA ILE A 145 -16.01 -15.74 14.74
C ILE A 145 -14.98 -15.56 13.62
N LEU A 146 -15.09 -16.42 12.61
CA LEU A 146 -14.24 -16.37 11.43
C LEU A 146 -14.71 -15.26 10.47
N LEU A 147 -13.80 -14.34 10.18
CA LEU A 147 -13.96 -13.31 9.16
C LEU A 147 -13.15 -13.63 7.92
N ARG A 148 -13.81 -13.57 6.77
CA ARG A 148 -13.20 -13.69 5.44
C ARG A 148 -12.62 -12.35 5.04
N ILE A 149 -11.34 -12.31 4.68
CA ILE A 149 -10.62 -11.09 4.36
C ILE A 149 -10.14 -11.13 2.91
N GLN A 150 -10.58 -10.16 2.09
CA GLN A 150 -9.99 -9.93 0.78
C GLN A 150 -8.90 -8.87 0.90
N ILE A 151 -7.68 -9.18 0.46
CA ILE A 151 -6.51 -8.31 0.56
C ILE A 151 -6.11 -7.86 -0.84
N LYS A 152 -5.86 -6.57 -1.02
CA LYS A 152 -5.29 -6.05 -2.26
C LYS A 152 -4.12 -5.12 -1.94
N GLY A 153 -2.97 -5.43 -2.54
CA GLY A 153 -1.81 -4.54 -2.49
C GLY A 153 -2.05 -3.31 -3.35
N ILE A 154 -1.93 -2.13 -2.74
CA ILE A 154 -1.95 -0.85 -3.44
C ILE A 154 -0.51 -0.35 -3.61
N SER A 155 -0.28 0.32 -4.73
CA SER A 155 0.92 1.12 -4.95
C SER A 155 0.52 2.59 -4.82
N SER A 156 1.49 3.50 -4.87
CA SER A 156 1.48 4.96 -4.60
C SER A 156 0.34 5.84 -5.16
N GLY A 157 -0.72 5.26 -5.72
CA GLY A 157 -1.95 5.94 -6.05
C GLY A 157 -2.86 6.09 -4.83
N ASP A 158 -3.58 7.21 -4.83
CA ASP A 158 -4.51 7.57 -3.75
C ASP A 158 -5.85 6.84 -3.83
N ASN A 159 -6.03 5.87 -4.73
CA ASN A 159 -7.34 5.31 -5.04
C ASN A 159 -7.34 3.77 -5.00
N ILE A 160 -8.45 3.20 -4.56
CA ILE A 160 -8.74 1.76 -4.53
C ILE A 160 -10.00 1.42 -5.32
N SER A 161 -10.14 0.15 -5.66
CA SER A 161 -11.30 -0.38 -6.38
C SER A 161 -11.83 -1.63 -5.66
N PHE A 162 -13.12 -1.64 -5.37
CA PHE A 162 -13.86 -2.81 -4.90
C PHE A 162 -14.36 -3.67 -6.07
N LYS A 163 -13.67 -3.61 -7.22
CA LYS A 163 -13.94 -4.41 -8.40
C LYS A 163 -12.67 -5.16 -8.78
N ASP A 164 -12.81 -6.46 -9.03
CA ASP A 164 -11.73 -7.26 -9.59
C ASP A 164 -11.29 -6.69 -10.94
N ARG A 165 -10.05 -6.95 -11.32
CA ARG A 165 -9.58 -6.62 -12.66
C ARG A 165 -10.21 -7.57 -13.67
N ASN A 166 -10.38 -7.08 -14.91
CA ASN A 166 -10.66 -7.96 -16.03
C ASN A 166 -9.52 -8.97 -16.15
N ARG A 167 -9.86 -10.25 -16.32
CA ARG A 167 -8.86 -11.30 -16.57
C ARG A 167 -8.53 -11.28 -18.07
N GLY A 168 -7.26 -11.06 -18.39
CA GLY A 168 -6.75 -11.06 -19.76
C GLY A 168 -5.42 -11.80 -19.84
N GLY A 169 -5.14 -12.37 -21.00
CA GLY A 169 -3.94 -13.14 -21.32
C GLY A 169 -3.93 -13.49 -22.81
N GLN A 170 -2.78 -13.89 -23.36
CA GLN A 170 -2.68 -14.34 -24.75
C GLN A 170 -3.58 -15.57 -24.92
N GLY A 171 -4.73 -15.42 -25.59
CA GLY A 171 -5.77 -16.46 -25.74
C GLY A 171 -7.04 -16.29 -24.88
N ILE A 172 -7.15 -15.24 -24.06
CA ILE A 172 -8.34 -14.95 -23.25
C ILE A 172 -9.03 -13.70 -23.80
N ASP A 173 -10.24 -13.87 -24.32
CA ASP A 173 -11.09 -12.75 -24.74
C ASP A 173 -11.59 -11.97 -23.51
N HIS A 174 -10.98 -10.82 -23.26
CA HIS A 174 -11.31 -9.91 -22.16
C HIS A 174 -12.71 -9.29 -22.30
N THR A 175 -13.36 -9.38 -23.46
CA THR A 175 -14.73 -8.90 -23.69
C THR A 175 -15.78 -9.89 -23.22
N HIS A 176 -15.42 -11.18 -23.11
CA HIS A 176 -16.28 -12.26 -22.63
C HIS A 176 -16.73 -12.01 -21.18
N GLU A 177 -18.00 -12.23 -20.89
CA GLU A 177 -18.64 -11.84 -19.62
C GLU A 177 -17.96 -12.46 -18.37
N LYS A 178 -17.53 -13.72 -18.48
CA LYS A 178 -16.73 -14.44 -17.45
C LYS A 178 -15.37 -13.79 -17.13
N ASN A 179 -14.82 -12.99 -18.04
CA ASN A 179 -13.52 -12.33 -17.90
C ASN A 179 -13.63 -10.88 -17.43
N ARG A 180 -14.86 -10.34 -17.32
CA ARG A 180 -15.11 -9.03 -16.76
C ARG A 180 -14.93 -9.06 -15.23
N GLY A 181 -14.24 -8.06 -14.72
CA GLY A 181 -14.05 -7.82 -13.30
C GLY A 181 -15.39 -7.74 -12.59
N LYS A 182 -15.57 -8.55 -11.55
CA LYS A 182 -16.78 -8.54 -10.71
C LYS A 182 -16.60 -7.60 -9.53
N ARG A 183 -17.69 -6.99 -9.10
CA ARG A 183 -17.73 -6.25 -7.84
C ARG A 183 -17.49 -7.23 -6.68
N ILE A 184 -16.67 -6.82 -5.73
CA ILE A 184 -16.42 -7.51 -4.47
C ILE A 184 -17.46 -7.00 -3.48
N THR A 185 -18.18 -7.91 -2.83
CA THR A 185 -19.29 -7.58 -1.93
C THR A 185 -19.19 -8.35 -0.61
N SER A 186 -20.06 -8.07 0.36
CA SER A 186 -20.17 -8.86 1.61
C SER A 186 -20.42 -10.35 1.39
N LYS A 187 -20.91 -10.75 0.20
CA LYS A 187 -21.05 -12.16 -0.17
C LYS A 187 -19.70 -12.84 -0.38
N ASP A 188 -18.69 -12.12 -0.85
CA ASP A 188 -17.36 -12.62 -1.15
C ASP A 188 -16.46 -12.67 0.10
N CYS A 189 -16.46 -11.60 0.88
CA CYS A 189 -15.65 -11.43 2.08
C CYS A 189 -16.37 -10.54 3.10
N ASP A 190 -15.91 -10.54 4.35
CA ASP A 190 -16.48 -9.70 5.41
C ASP A 190 -15.75 -8.35 5.52
N ILE A 191 -14.44 -8.35 5.25
CA ILE A 191 -13.58 -7.17 5.26
C ILE A 191 -12.72 -7.15 4.00
N TYR A 192 -12.56 -5.97 3.43
CA TYR A 192 -11.57 -5.68 2.40
C TYR A 192 -10.40 -4.93 3.03
N VAL A 193 -9.17 -5.34 2.71
CA VAL A 193 -7.95 -4.67 3.18
C VAL A 193 -7.16 -4.15 1.99
N ALA A 194 -6.91 -2.84 1.98
CA ALA A 194 -5.93 -2.24 1.09
C ALA A 194 -4.59 -2.14 1.84
N VAL A 195 -3.56 -2.80 1.31
CA VAL A 195 -2.21 -2.78 1.91
C VAL A 195 -1.30 -1.91 1.07
N ASP A 196 -0.84 -0.80 1.63
CA ASP A 196 0.20 0.02 1.03
C ASP A 196 1.52 -0.75 1.05
N LYS A 197 1.95 -1.21 -0.12
CA LYS A 197 3.17 -2.03 -0.24
C LYS A 197 4.45 -1.23 -0.07
N GLN A 198 4.40 0.10 -0.10
CA GLN A 198 5.60 0.93 0.12
C GLN A 198 5.99 0.95 1.60
N VAL A 199 5.02 0.91 2.51
CA VAL A 199 5.27 1.11 3.96
C VAL A 199 4.54 0.12 4.87
N GLY A 200 3.72 -0.78 4.32
CA GLY A 200 2.97 -1.80 5.05
C GLY A 200 1.71 -1.30 5.75
N ILE A 201 1.26 -0.08 5.45
CA ILE A 201 0.05 0.50 6.05
C ILE A 201 -1.19 -0.24 5.56
N CYS A 202 -2.09 -0.59 6.49
CA CYS A 202 -3.34 -1.28 6.19
C CYS A 202 -4.54 -0.34 6.31
N TYR A 203 -5.41 -0.32 5.30
CA TYR A 203 -6.76 0.24 5.41
C TYR A 203 -7.74 -0.91 5.56
N ILE A 204 -8.38 -1.03 6.71
CA ILE A 204 -9.24 -2.16 7.10
C ILE A 204 -10.69 -1.74 6.93
N ILE A 205 -11.34 -2.20 5.85
CA ILE A 205 -12.60 -1.62 5.36
C ILE A 205 -13.71 -2.66 5.50
N PRO A 206 -14.79 -2.39 6.27
CA PRO A 206 -15.89 -3.33 6.39
C PRO A 206 -16.65 -3.39 5.05
N MET A 207 -17.07 -4.59 4.63
CA MET A 207 -17.79 -4.71 3.35
C MET A 207 -19.14 -4.01 3.32
N SER A 208 -19.74 -3.70 4.47
CA SER A 208 -20.92 -2.83 4.56
C SER A 208 -20.68 -1.43 3.96
N TYR A 209 -19.47 -0.88 4.09
CA TYR A 209 -19.10 0.36 3.42
C TYR A 209 -19.03 0.18 1.90
N ALA A 210 -18.31 -0.86 1.44
CA ALA A 210 -18.15 -1.11 0.01
C ALA A 210 -19.50 -1.41 -0.69
N ASP A 211 -20.41 -2.11 -0.02
CA ASP A 211 -21.75 -2.42 -0.52
C ASP A 211 -22.65 -1.18 -0.62
N SER A 212 -22.44 -0.17 0.23
CA SER A 212 -23.20 1.09 0.18
C SER A 212 -22.88 1.98 -1.02
N LEU A 213 -21.78 1.72 -1.73
CA LEU A 213 -21.34 2.52 -2.86
C LEU A 213 -22.14 2.19 -4.13
N SER A 214 -22.35 3.19 -4.98
CA SER A 214 -22.80 2.97 -6.37
C SER A 214 -21.72 2.25 -7.18
N ASP A 215 -22.10 1.61 -8.29
CA ASP A 215 -21.14 0.92 -9.18
C ASP A 215 -20.07 1.83 -9.78
N GLU A 216 -20.35 3.12 -9.98
CA GLU A 216 -19.35 4.08 -10.43
C GLU A 216 -18.31 4.35 -9.33
N LYS A 217 -18.78 4.78 -8.16
CA LYS A 217 -17.93 5.09 -7.00
C LYS A 217 -17.07 3.91 -6.53
N CYS A 218 -17.57 2.68 -6.61
CA CYS A 218 -16.84 1.51 -6.11
C CYS A 218 -15.56 1.19 -6.89
N THR A 219 -15.39 1.75 -8.10
CA THR A 219 -14.20 1.52 -8.94
C THR A 219 -13.05 2.50 -8.69
N ASN A 220 -13.30 3.59 -7.97
CA ASN A 220 -12.33 4.67 -7.81
C ASN A 220 -12.52 5.42 -6.48
N VAL A 221 -12.34 4.70 -5.37
CA VAL A 221 -12.49 5.25 -4.01
C VAL A 221 -11.18 5.85 -3.56
N LYS A 222 -11.17 7.12 -3.17
CA LYS A 222 -9.95 7.78 -2.71
C LYS A 222 -9.65 7.38 -1.26
N LEU A 223 -8.39 7.10 -0.96
CA LEU A 223 -7.88 6.78 0.39
C LEU A 223 -8.20 7.88 1.39
N GLN A 224 -8.19 9.13 0.96
CA GLN A 224 -8.59 10.29 1.77
C GLN A 224 -10.05 10.22 2.25
N ASP A 225 -10.94 9.61 1.46
CA ASP A 225 -12.37 9.46 1.82
C ASP A 225 -12.60 8.30 2.83
N ILE A 226 -11.55 7.51 3.11
CA ILE A 226 -11.59 6.34 3.98
C ILE A 226 -10.49 6.35 5.06
N GLN A 227 -10.00 7.54 5.45
CA GLN A 227 -8.95 7.67 6.48
C GLN A 227 -9.36 7.06 7.83
N GLN A 228 -10.66 7.02 8.14
CA GLN A 228 -11.18 6.37 9.35
C GLN A 228 -10.87 4.87 9.43
N TYR A 229 -10.53 4.23 8.31
CA TYR A 229 -10.17 2.81 8.22
C TYR A 229 -8.65 2.58 8.22
N LYS A 230 -7.84 3.64 8.17
CA LYS A 230 -6.38 3.55 8.13
C LYS A 230 -5.83 3.12 9.50
N GLU A 231 -5.13 1.98 9.53
CA GLU A 231 -4.60 1.34 10.75
C GLU A 231 -5.64 1.16 11.87
N ASN A 232 -6.93 1.17 11.52
CA ASN A 232 -8.00 1.05 12.48
C ASN A 232 -8.42 -0.43 12.64
N TRP A 233 -7.70 -1.13 13.51
CA TRP A 233 -7.92 -2.54 13.80
C TRP A 233 -9.23 -2.81 14.56
N GLU A 234 -9.88 -1.79 15.15
CA GLU A 234 -11.18 -1.93 15.82
C GLU A 234 -12.30 -2.33 14.84
N VAL A 235 -12.15 -2.04 13.54
CA VAL A 235 -13.09 -2.46 12.50
C VAL A 235 -13.35 -3.97 12.52
N ILE A 236 -12.35 -4.79 12.84
CA ILE A 236 -12.51 -6.24 12.96
C ILE A 236 -13.57 -6.56 14.03
N LYS A 237 -13.47 -5.93 15.21
CA LYS A 237 -14.42 -6.12 16.31
C LYS A 237 -15.81 -5.60 15.96
N GLU A 238 -15.88 -4.45 15.29
CA GLU A 238 -17.15 -3.88 14.84
C GLU A 238 -17.89 -4.77 13.84
N VAL A 239 -17.16 -5.44 12.94
CA VAL A 239 -17.74 -6.39 11.98
C VAL A 239 -18.24 -7.64 12.71
N VAL A 240 -17.48 -8.15 13.68
CA VAL A 240 -17.91 -9.29 14.51
C VAL A 240 -19.21 -9.00 15.26
N ARG A 241 -19.32 -7.83 15.91
CA ARG A 241 -20.53 -7.43 16.66
C ARG A 241 -21.81 -7.32 15.82
N LYS A 242 -21.67 -7.26 14.49
CA LYS A 242 -22.78 -7.15 13.54
C LYS A 242 -23.16 -8.49 12.89
N LYS A 243 -22.41 -9.56 13.15
CA LYS A 243 -22.73 -10.93 12.75
C LYS A 243 -23.54 -11.62 13.84
#